data_AF-A0A7C4UVL2-F1
#
_entry.id   AF-A0A7C4UVL2-F1
#
_cell.length_a   1.000
_cell.length_b   1.000
_cell.length_c   1.000
_cell.angle_alpha   90.00
_cell.angle_beta   90.00
_cell.angle_gamma   90.00
#
_symmetry.space_group_name_H-M   'P 1'
#
loop_
_entity.id
_entity.type
_entity.pdbx_description
1 polymer ?
#
loop_
_entity_poly.entity_id
_entity_poly.type
_entity_poly.pdbx_seq_one_letter_code
_entity_poly.pdbx_strand_id
1 'polypeptide(L)'
;MQEITRRCVLQAGASAGLAALAGTAAADDKSGKKPATDRERVMAAGLTAEEADCWEATAEAAGKFFALPKLHPMDAQEVASAIHIIQNKLLSRPTYRRYLELSKEAAK
;
A
#
# COMPACT_ATOMS: atom_id res chain seq x y z
N MET A 1 14.50 -47.36 -30.57
CA MET A 1 14.12 -45.93 -30.67
C MET A 1 13.26 -45.60 -29.47
N GLN A 2 13.85 -44.96 -28.45
CA GLN A 2 13.11 -44.48 -27.28
C GLN A 2 12.74 -43.01 -27.52
N GLU A 3 11.44 -42.73 -27.55
CA GLU A 3 10.90 -41.39 -27.76
C GLU A 3 11.22 -40.50 -26.54
N ILE A 4 12.17 -39.58 -26.73
CA ILE A 4 12.45 -38.52 -25.76
C ILE A 4 11.25 -37.56 -25.77
N THR A 5 10.34 -37.76 -24.83
CA THR A 5 9.16 -36.91 -24.66
C THR A 5 9.57 -35.58 -24.02
N ARG A 6 9.07 -34.46 -24.58
CA ARG A 6 9.32 -33.06 -24.18
C ARG A 6 9.14 -32.74 -22.68
N ARG A 7 8.55 -33.64 -21.89
CA ARG A 7 8.40 -33.52 -20.43
C ARG A 7 9.70 -33.77 -19.65
N CYS A 8 10.64 -34.57 -20.16
CA CYS A 8 11.93 -34.78 -19.48
C CYS A 8 12.84 -33.55 -19.49
N VAL A 9 12.73 -32.69 -20.51
CA VAL A 9 13.62 -31.52 -20.66
C VAL A 9 13.19 -30.37 -19.74
N LEU A 10 11.91 -30.25 -19.40
CA LEU A 10 11.39 -29.19 -18.53
C LEU A 10 11.66 -29.44 -17.03
N GLN A 11 11.87 -30.69 -16.61
CA GLN A 11 12.11 -31.02 -15.21
C GLN A 11 13.58 -30.83 -14.79
N ALA A 12 14.50 -30.77 -15.75
CA ALA A 12 15.94 -30.55 -15.50
C ALA A 12 16.34 -29.06 -15.42
N GLY A 13 15.47 -28.13 -15.81
CA GLY A 13 15.75 -26.68 -15.82
C GLY A 13 15.32 -25.92 -14.56
N ALA A 14 14.51 -26.51 -13.67
CA ALA A 14 13.90 -25.81 -12.55
C ALA A 14 14.74 -25.79 -11.26
N SER A 15 15.81 -26.59 -11.18
CA SER A 15 16.61 -26.74 -9.95
C SER A 15 17.90 -25.91 -9.92
N ALA A 16 18.25 -25.20 -10.99
CA ALA A 16 19.49 -24.40 -11.07
C ALA A 16 19.30 -22.90 -10.74
N GLY A 17 18.06 -22.43 -10.49
CA GLY A 17 17.76 -21.02 -10.24
C GLY A 17 17.51 -20.64 -8.78
N LEU A 18 17.45 -21.60 -7.85
CA LEU A 18 17.04 -21.35 -6.46
C LEU A 18 18.19 -21.04 -5.49
N ALA A 19 19.45 -21.19 -5.91
CA ALA A 19 20.61 -20.96 -5.02
C ALA A 19 21.19 -19.53 -5.07
N ALA A 20 20.72 -18.67 -5.97
CA ALA A 20 21.32 -17.34 -6.21
C ALA A 20 20.57 -16.16 -5.55
N LEU A 21 19.49 -16.40 -4.81
CA LEU A 21 18.73 -15.34 -4.10
C LEU A 21 18.91 -15.37 -2.58
N ALA A 22 19.84 -16.18 -2.05
CA ALA A 22 20.25 -16.11 -0.64
C ALA A 22 21.22 -14.92 -0.41
N GLY A 23 20.83 -13.74 -0.88
CA GLY A 23 21.47 -12.47 -0.55
C GLY A 23 20.98 -11.99 0.80
N THR A 24 21.81 -12.16 1.83
CA THR A 24 21.92 -11.34 3.04
C THR A 24 20.64 -10.65 3.50
N ALA A 25 19.83 -11.36 4.29
CA ALA A 25 18.91 -10.70 5.20
C ALA A 25 19.75 -9.94 6.25
N ALA A 26 20.07 -8.69 5.92
CA ALA A 26 20.57 -7.74 6.90
C ALA A 26 19.50 -7.66 8.00
N ALA A 27 19.91 -7.98 9.22
CA ALA A 27 19.11 -7.82 10.41
C ALA A 27 18.75 -6.34 10.52
N ASP A 28 17.49 -6.03 10.22
CA ASP A 28 16.90 -4.73 10.48
C ASP A 28 16.94 -4.53 12.00
N ASP A 29 17.73 -3.54 12.42
CA ASP A 29 17.86 -3.07 13.78
C ASP A 29 16.48 -2.66 14.29
N LYS A 30 15.83 -3.56 15.03
CA LYS A 30 14.59 -3.27 15.76
C LYS A 30 14.91 -2.37 16.94
N SER A 31 15.33 -1.13 16.68
CA SER A 31 15.28 -0.08 17.68
C SER A 31 13.80 0.15 18.01
N GLY A 32 13.47 -0.10 19.28
CA GLY A 32 12.11 -0.17 19.79
C GLY A 32 11.39 1.18 19.82
N LYS A 33 10.98 1.68 18.66
CA LYS A 33 9.92 2.69 18.58
C LYS A 33 8.59 1.95 18.48
N LYS A 34 7.71 2.16 19.47
CA LYS A 34 6.30 1.77 19.39
C LYS A 34 5.79 2.13 17.99
N PRO A 35 5.05 1.26 17.29
CA PRO A 35 4.59 1.60 15.95
C PRO A 35 3.84 2.93 16.04
N ALA A 36 4.33 3.95 15.34
CA ALA A 36 3.67 5.24 15.26
C ALA A 36 2.19 5.00 14.91
N THR A 37 1.29 5.71 15.58
CA THR A 37 -0.13 5.65 15.23
C THR A 37 -0.28 5.98 13.75
N ASP A 38 -1.31 5.47 13.09
CA ASP A 38 -1.47 5.70 11.65
C ASP A 38 -1.57 7.20 11.33
N ARG A 39 -2.18 7.97 12.26
CA ARG A 39 -2.18 9.44 12.28
C ARG A 39 -0.79 10.06 12.24
N GLU A 40 0.10 9.63 13.14
CA GLU A 40 1.48 10.12 13.19
C GLU A 40 2.24 9.83 11.88
N ARG A 41 1.98 8.67 11.26
CA ARG A 41 2.60 8.29 9.98
C ARG A 41 2.16 9.20 8.83
N VAL A 42 0.86 9.44 8.70
CA VAL A 42 0.34 10.30 7.62
C VAL A 42 0.74 11.76 7.80
N MET A 43 0.79 12.23 9.05
CA MET A 43 1.35 13.55 9.34
C MET A 43 2.84 13.64 8.99
N ALA A 44 3.63 12.61 9.31
CA ALA A 44 5.03 12.53 8.90
C ALA A 44 5.20 12.49 7.38
N ALA A 45 4.19 12.01 6.64
CA ALA A 45 4.15 12.04 5.17
C ALA A 45 3.71 13.40 4.59
N GLY A 46 3.40 14.41 5.43
CA GLY A 46 3.10 15.78 5.02
C GLY A 46 1.63 16.17 5.01
N LEU A 47 0.73 15.32 5.52
CA LEU A 47 -0.66 15.69 5.78
C LEU A 47 -0.73 16.73 6.91
N THR A 48 -1.67 17.67 6.83
CA THR A 48 -2.00 18.53 7.98
C THR A 48 -2.75 17.75 9.06
N ALA A 49 -2.96 18.36 10.22
CA ALA A 49 -3.74 17.74 11.29
C ALA A 49 -5.17 17.40 10.83
N GLU A 50 -5.82 18.32 10.11
CA GLU A 50 -7.18 18.15 9.61
C GLU A 50 -7.26 17.06 8.53
N GLU A 51 -6.23 16.96 7.69
CA GLU A 51 -6.12 15.88 6.69
C GLU A 51 -5.88 14.52 7.36
N ALA A 52 -5.12 14.47 8.46
CA ALA A 52 -4.91 13.28 9.26
C ALA A 52 -6.18 12.86 10.02
N ASP A 53 -6.96 13.81 10.53
CA ASP A 53 -8.26 13.52 11.17
C ASP A 53 -9.26 12.97 10.13
N CYS A 54 -9.23 13.48 8.89
CA CYS A 54 -10.00 12.92 7.79
C CYS A 54 -9.57 11.49 7.42
N TRP A 55 -8.26 11.20 7.49
CA TRP A 55 -7.72 9.85 7.30
C TRP A 55 -8.27 8.87 8.33
N GLU A 56 -8.21 9.24 9.61
CA GLU A 56 -8.73 8.40 10.71
C GLU A 56 -10.24 8.18 10.58
N ALA A 57 -11.01 9.24 10.31
CA ALA A 57 -12.46 9.13 10.12
C ALA A 57 -12.82 8.20 8.95
N THR A 58 -12.03 8.21 7.88
CA THR A 58 -12.21 7.31 6.73
C THR A 58 -11.96 5.85 7.13
N ALA A 59 -10.90 5.58 7.89
CA ALA A 59 -10.58 4.24 8.39
C ALA A 59 -11.64 3.73 9.38
N GLU A 60 -12.12 4.59 10.28
CA GLU A 60 -13.18 4.28 11.23
C GLU A 60 -14.50 3.95 10.50
N ALA A 61 -14.87 4.76 9.50
CA ALA A 61 -16.06 4.53 8.68
C ALA A 61 -15.97 3.18 7.95
N ALA A 62 -14.82 2.85 7.36
CA ALA A 62 -14.59 1.56 6.72
C ALA A 62 -14.77 0.40 7.71
N GLY A 63 -14.12 0.47 8.88
CA GLY A 63 -14.23 -0.56 9.92
C GLY A 63 -15.67 -0.77 10.39
N LYS A 64 -16.42 0.32 10.61
CA LYS A 64 -17.84 0.24 10.97
C LYS A 64 -18.68 -0.37 9.84
N PHE A 65 -18.44 0.00 8.59
CA PHE A 65 -19.19 -0.54 7.46
C PHE A 65 -18.99 -2.05 7.29
N PHE A 66 -17.75 -2.52 7.37
CA PHE A 66 -17.45 -3.96 7.23
C PHE A 66 -17.93 -4.82 8.40
N ALA A 67 -18.31 -4.20 9.53
CA ALA A 67 -18.96 -4.87 10.64
C ALA A 67 -20.49 -4.99 10.48
N LEU A 68 -21.09 -4.32 9.48
CA LEU A 68 -22.53 -4.41 9.21
C LEU A 68 -22.89 -5.77 8.59
N PRO A 69 -24.13 -6.25 8.78
CA PRO A 69 -24.63 -7.42 8.06
C PRO A 69 -24.53 -7.21 6.54
N LYS A 70 -24.05 -8.25 5.85
CA LYS A 70 -23.91 -8.24 4.40
C LYS A 70 -25.29 -8.20 3.73
N LEU A 71 -25.54 -7.17 2.92
CA LEU A 71 -26.79 -7.03 2.14
C LEU A 71 -26.62 -7.52 0.70
N HIS A 72 -25.49 -7.21 0.06
CA HIS A 72 -25.20 -7.64 -1.30
C HIS A 72 -23.75 -8.18 -1.46
N PRO A 73 -23.51 -9.17 -2.34
CA PRO A 73 -22.16 -9.72 -2.56
C PRO A 73 -21.09 -8.70 -2.93
N MET A 74 -21.45 -7.64 -3.65
CA MET A 74 -20.51 -6.63 -4.16
C MET A 74 -20.24 -5.47 -3.21
N ASP A 75 -21.04 -5.27 -2.16
CA ASP A 75 -20.93 -4.10 -1.27
C ASP A 75 -19.52 -3.94 -0.71
N ALA A 76 -18.91 -5.06 -0.31
CA ALA A 76 -17.57 -5.04 0.28
C ALA A 76 -16.51 -4.50 -0.69
N GLN A 77 -16.60 -4.90 -1.97
CA GLN A 77 -15.65 -4.47 -3.00
C GLN A 77 -15.89 -3.01 -3.40
N GLU A 78 -17.16 -2.62 -3.53
CA GLU A 78 -17.55 -1.26 -3.88
C GLU A 78 -17.10 -0.26 -2.80
N VAL A 79 -17.37 -0.58 -1.54
CA VAL A 79 -16.96 0.28 -0.42
C VAL A 79 -15.45 0.28 -0.22
N ALA A 80 -14.77 -0.86 -0.34
CA ALA A 80 -13.30 -0.88 -0.29
C ALA A 80 -12.69 0.05 -1.37
N SER A 81 -13.24 0.02 -2.59
CA SER A 81 -12.79 0.89 -3.68
C SER A 81 -13.04 2.36 -3.36
N ALA A 82 -14.21 2.71 -2.83
CA ALA A 82 -14.54 4.08 -2.43
C ALA A 82 -13.61 4.60 -1.31
N ILE A 83 -13.32 3.77 -0.31
CA ILE A 83 -12.38 4.10 0.77
C ILE A 83 -10.97 4.34 0.23
N HIS A 84 -10.46 3.47 -0.63
CA HIS A 84 -9.16 3.65 -1.25
C HIS A 84 -9.07 4.92 -2.10
N ILE A 85 -10.15 5.29 -2.80
CA ILE A 85 -10.20 6.55 -3.55
C ILE A 85 -10.00 7.75 -2.60
N ILE A 86 -10.72 7.78 -1.47
CA ILE A 86 -10.59 8.85 -0.48
C ILE A 86 -9.16 8.90 0.08
N GLN A 87 -8.62 7.75 0.51
CA GLN A 87 -7.25 7.64 1.03
C GLN A 87 -6.21 8.13 0.01
N ASN A 88 -6.34 7.74 -1.27
CA ASN A 88 -5.45 8.20 -2.33
C ASN A 88 -5.54 9.71 -2.55
N LYS A 89 -6.75 10.28 -2.49
CA LYS A 89 -6.93 11.74 -2.57
C LYS A 89 -6.22 12.43 -1.42
N LEU A 90 -6.35 11.94 -0.18
CA LEU A 90 -5.65 12.49 0.98
C LEU A 90 -4.13 12.41 0.84
N LEU A 91 -3.59 11.25 0.45
CA LEU A 91 -2.14 11.07 0.27
C LEU A 91 -1.56 11.93 -0.87
N SER A 92 -2.37 12.31 -1.85
CA SER A 92 -1.93 13.21 -2.94
C SER A 92 -1.85 14.68 -2.55
N ARG A 93 -2.51 15.10 -1.45
CA ARG A 93 -2.66 16.51 -1.08
C ARG A 93 -1.32 17.21 -0.77
N PRO A 94 -0.38 16.63 -0.01
CA PRO A 94 0.89 17.29 0.28
C PRO A 94 1.68 17.61 -1.00
N THR A 95 1.76 16.64 -1.92
CA THR A 95 2.42 16.81 -3.22
C THR A 95 1.75 17.90 -4.05
N TYR A 96 0.41 17.90 -4.11
CA TYR A 96 -0.33 18.90 -4.86
C TYR A 96 -0.19 20.31 -4.27
N ARG A 97 -0.18 20.43 -2.93
CA ARG A 97 0.11 21.69 -2.23
C ARG A 97 1.48 22.23 -2.64
N ARG A 98 2.51 21.37 -2.63
CA ARG A 98 3.86 21.76 -3.06
C ARG A 98 3.92 22.19 -4.52
N TYR A 99 3.21 21.50 -5.41
CA TYR A 99 3.08 21.89 -6.82
C TYR A 99 2.51 23.30 -6.96
N LEU A 100 1.45 23.65 -6.21
CA LEU A 100 0.84 24.98 -6.26
C LEU A 100 1.76 26.08 -5.72
N GLU A 101 2.56 25.79 -4.70
CA GLU A 101 3.58 26.72 -4.18
C GLU A 101 4.64 27.03 -5.24
N LEU A 102 5.21 25.99 -5.85
CA LEU A 102 6.21 26.14 -6.92
C LEU A 102 5.66 26.93 -8.12
N SER A 103 4.41 26.68 -8.49
CA SER A 103 3.76 27.42 -9.59
C SER A 103 3.59 28.91 -9.26
N LYS A 104 3.35 29.27 -7.99
CA LYS A 104 3.25 30.68 -7.56
C LYS A 104 4.62 31.35 -7.49
N GLU A 105 5.65 30.61 -7.08
CA GLU A 105 7.04 31.10 -7.07
C GLU A 105 7.53 31.40 -8.49
N ALA A 106 7.24 30.53 -9.45
CA ALA A 106 7.63 30.73 -10.85
C ALA A 106 6.88 31.86 -11.58
N ALA A 107 5.74 32.30 -11.04
CA ALA A 107 4.93 33.38 -11.60
C ALA A 107 5.30 34.77 -11.06
N LYS A 108 6.21 34.84 -10.09
CA LYS A 108 6.78 36.09 -9.55
C LYS A 108 8.06 36.47 -10.28
#